data_AF-A0A1L3JI66-F1
#
_entry.id   AF-A0A1L3JI66-F1
#
_cell.length_a   1.000
_cell.length_b   1.000
_cell.length_c   1.000
_cell.angle_alpha   90.00
_cell.angle_beta   90.00
_cell.angle_gamma   90.00
#
_symmetry.space_group_name_H-M   'P 1'
#
loop_
_entity.id
_entity.type
_entity.pdbx_description
1 polymer ?
#
loop_
_entity_poly.entity_id
_entity_poly.type
_entity_poly.pdbx_seq_one_letter_code
_entity_poly.pdbx_strand_id
1 'polypeptide(L)' 'MKLQGSYYSVIKMYLTKYNQVKIHFDTQGKIVKTEKEQDGFWQTDRNLCKLLNKLPVASQI' A
#
# COMPACT_ATOMS: atom_id res chain seq x y z
N MET A 1 10.21 -3.17 -10.35
CA MET A 1 10.60 -2.74 -8.99
C MET A 1 10.03 -3.74 -7.98
N LYS A 2 10.86 -4.38 -7.15
CA LYS A 2 10.36 -5.23 -6.05
C LYS A 2 10.19 -4.36 -4.81
N LEU A 3 9.06 -4.46 -4.12
CA LEU A 3 8.87 -3.82 -2.83
C LEU A 3 9.80 -4.50 -1.80
N GLN A 4 10.53 -3.70 -1.03
CA GLN A 4 11.46 -4.17 -0.01
C GLN A 4 11.26 -3.39 1.29
N GLY A 5 11.86 -3.89 2.38
CA GLY A 5 11.80 -3.26 3.69
C GLY A 5 10.37 -3.15 4.24
N SER A 6 10.10 -2.07 4.98
CA SER A 6 8.84 -1.89 5.71
C SER A 6 7.60 -1.90 4.82
N TYR A 7 7.72 -1.47 3.55
CA TYR A 7 6.62 -1.52 2.58
C TYR A 7 6.20 -2.95 2.28
N TYR A 8 7.15 -3.86 2.05
CA TYR A 8 6.87 -5.26 1.80
C TYR A 8 6.16 -5.91 3.00
N SER A 9 6.64 -5.67 4.22
CA SER A 9 6.04 -6.23 5.43
C SER A 9 4.59 -5.80 5.63
N VAL A 10 4.29 -4.51 5.43
CA VAL A 10 2.92 -3.98 5.55
C VAL A 10 2.02 -4.55 4.47
N ILE A 11 2.46 -4.55 3.21
CA ILE A 11 1.64 -5.07 2.09
C ILE A 11 1.38 -6.57 2.27
N LYS A 12 2.39 -7.34 2.68
CA LYS A 12 2.24 -8.76 2.98
C LYS A 12 1.22 -9.01 4.09
N MET A 13 1.21 -8.19 5.15
CA MET A 13 0.21 -8.29 6.22
C MET A 13 -1.21 -8.02 5.71
N TYR A 14 -1.41 -7.09 4.77
CA TYR A 14 -2.74 -6.86 4.19
C TYR A 14 -3.17 -8.02 3.27
N LEU A 15 -2.22 -8.59 2.54
CA LEU A 15 -2.49 -9.73 1.65
C LEU A 15 -2.79 -11.04 2.38
N THR A 16 -2.61 -11.12 3.70
CA THR A 16 -3.14 -12.26 4.48
C THR A 16 -4.65 -12.16 4.72
N LYS A 17 -5.24 -10.97 4.52
CA LYS A 17 -6.65 -10.69 4.79
C LYS A 17 -7.45 -10.39 3.52
N TYR A 18 -6.79 -9.86 2.50
CA TYR A 18 -7.42 -9.41 1.27
C TYR A 18 -6.67 -10.03 0.09
N ASN A 19 -7.41 -10.46 -0.93
CA ASN A 19 -6.83 -11.13 -2.09
C ASN A 19 -5.86 -10.21 -2.85
N GLN A 20 -6.23 -8.93 -2.93
CA GLN A 20 -5.48 -7.93 -3.67
C GLN A 20 -5.52 -6.56 -2.99
N VAL A 21 -4.50 -5.76 -3.27
CA VAL A 21 -4.34 -4.39 -2.83
C VAL A 21 -3.94 -3.53 -4.03
N LYS A 22 -4.56 -2.35 -4.18
CA LYS A 22 -4.15 -1.32 -5.13
C LYS A 22 -3.55 -0.13 -4.39
N ILE A 23 -2.48 0.43 -4.94
CA ILE A 23 -1.80 1.62 -4.43
C ILE A 23 -1.74 2.62 -5.59
N HIS A 24 -2.32 3.80 -5.36
CA HIS A 24 -2.37 4.87 -6.34
C HIS A 24 -1.35 5.93 -5.97
N PHE A 25 -0.52 6.29 -6.94
CA PHE A 25 0.50 7.33 -6.81
C PHE A 25 0.09 8.55 -7.62
N ASP A 26 0.38 9.75 -7.11
CA ASP A 26 0.34 10.96 -7.93
C ASP A 26 1.61 11.10 -8.80
N THR A 27 1.68 12.17 -9.59
CA THR A 27 2.81 12.45 -10.48
C THR A 27 4.12 12.74 -9.74
N GLN A 28 4.08 12.97 -8.42
CA GLN A 28 5.25 13.17 -7.56
C GLN A 28 5.70 11.87 -6.88
N GLY A 29 5.02 10.75 -7.17
CA GLY A 29 5.31 9.45 -6.55
C GLY A 29 4.79 9.34 -5.11
N LYS A 30 3.87 10.21 -4.68
CA LYS A 30 3.24 10.11 -3.35
C LYS A 30 2.02 9.19 -3.41
N ILE A 31 1.86 8.35 -2.39
CA ILE A 31 0.68 7.49 -2.24
C ILE A 31 -0.52 8.36 -1.86
N VAL A 32 -1.49 8.49 -2.76
CA VAL A 32 -2.69 9.32 -2.56
C VAL A 32 -3.93 8.51 -2.20
N LYS A 33 -3.99 7.25 -2.61
CA LYS A 33 -5.13 6.36 -2.33
C LYS A 33 -4.67 4.91 -2.28
N THR A 34 -5.30 4.13 -1.42
CA THR A 34 -5.16 2.67 -1.44
C THR A 34 -6.53 2.02 -1.41
N GLU A 35 -6.63 0.85 -2.03
CA GLU A 35 -7.85 0.05 -2.08
C GLU A 35 -7.52 -1.41 -1.79
N LYS A 36 -8.51 -2.11 -1.25
CA LYS A 36 -8.46 -3.55 -1.02
C LYS A 36 -9.62 -4.23 -1.72
N GLU A 37 -9.39 -5.43 -2.21
CA GLU A 37 -10.45 -6.27 -2.73
C GLU A 37 -11.09 -7.06 -1.59
N GLN A 38 -12.41 -6.94 -1.46
CA GLN A 38 -13.21 -7.75 -0.56
C GLN A 38 -14.49 -8.18 -1.29
N ASP A 39 -14.71 -9.49 -1.38
CA ASP A 39 -15.88 -10.10 -2.01
C ASP A 39 -16.09 -9.65 -3.47
N GLY A 40 -14.99 -9.46 -4.22
CA GLY A 40 -15.01 -8.98 -5.61
C GLY A 40 -15.21 -7.47 -5.78
N PHE A 41 -15.36 -6.72 -4.68
CA PHE A 41 -15.51 -5.27 -4.70
C PHE A 41 -14.26 -4.55 -4.21
N TRP A 42 -13.95 -3.43 -4.85
CA TRP A 42 -12.86 -2.55 -4.42
C TRP A 42 -13.35 -1.55 -3.39
N GLN A 43 -12.77 -1.60 -2.20
CA GLN A 43 -13.07 -0.66 -1.13
C GLN A 43 -11.86 0.21 -0.84
N THR A 44 -12.10 1.51 -0.66
CA THR A 44 -11.04 2.44 -0.27
C THR A 44 -10.56 2.14 1.15
N ASP A 45 -9.25 1.95 1.32
CA ASP A 45 -8.64 1.69 2.62
C ASP A 45 -7.80 2.90 3.07
N ARG A 46 -8.39 3.77 3.89
CA ARG A 46 -7.69 4.95 4.41
C ARG A 46 -6.59 4.60 5.42
N ASN A 47 -6.71 3.44 6.09
CA ASN A 47 -5.76 3.03 7.11
C ASN A 47 -4.47 2.56 6.47
N LEU A 48 -4.56 1.76 5.40
CA LEU A 48 -3.41 1.35 4.62
C LEU A 48 -2.69 2.57 4.01
N CYS A 49 -3.44 3.51 3.43
CA CYS A 49 -2.87 4.73 2.86
C CYS A 49 -2.08 5.53 3.91
N LYS A 50 -2.66 5.73 5.10
CA LYS A 50 -1.98 6.41 6.22
C LYS A 50 -0.76 5.65 6.71
N LEU A 51 -0.84 4.32 6.81
CA LEU A 51 0.25 3.48 7.29
C LEU A 51 1.45 3.54 6.34
N LEU A 52 1.22 3.37 5.03
CA LEU A 52 2.27 3.42 4.01
C LEU A 52 2.93 4.80 3.92
N ASN A 53 2.14 5.88 3.98
CA ASN A 53 2.69 7.25 3.98
C ASN A 53 3.52 7.60 5.23
N LYS A 54 3.39 6.83 6.32
CA LYS A 54 4.19 6.99 7.54
C LYS A 54 5.47 6.16 7.53
N LEU A 55 5.62 5.25 6.57
CA LEU A 55 6.83 4.45 6.48
C LEU A 55 8.01 5.36 6.10
N PRO A 56 9.19 5.16 6.71
CA PRO A 56 10.37 5.88 6.28
C PRO A 56 10.58 5.60 4.80
N VAL A 57 10.85 6.65 4.03
CA VAL A 57 11.34 6.48 2.67
C VAL A 57 12.63 5.69 2.81
N ALA A 58 12.71 4.51 2.19
CA ALA A 58 13.96 3.80 2.09
C ALA A 58 14.93 4.78 1.43
N SER A 59 15.88 5.29 2.21
CA SER A 59 16.88 6.26 1.78
C SER A 59 17.41 5.79 0.43
N GLN A 60 17.29 6.65 -0.58
CA GLN A 60 17.78 6.40 -1.92
C GLN A 60 19.25 5.98 -1.78
N ILE A 61 19.53 4.71 -2.08
CA ILE A 61 20.89 4.19 -2.30
C ILE A 61 21.16 4.36 -3.79
#